data_AF-A0A850BPE9-F1
#
_entry.id   AF-A0A850BPE9-F1
#
_cell.length_a   1.000
_cell.length_b   1.000
_cell.length_c   1.000
_cell.angle_alpha   90.00
_cell.angle_beta   90.00
_cell.angle_gamma   90.00
#
_symmetry.space_group_name_H-M   'P 1'
#
loop_
_entity.id
_entity.type
_entity.pdbx_description
1 polymer ?
#
loop_
_entity_poly.entity_id
_entity_poly.type
_entity_poly.pdbx_seq_one_letter_code
_entity_poly.pdbx_strand_id
1 'polypeptide(L)'
;MSEQHGAPSTRSGSSPRGRDQRSAKNYLIDRRFQLKYTGLLVGIALVLSAALGLILWSTSSQVIEQSRKAVKQGQVTVQKGQETVKRGQQVLEISRNLTTAVRMDVERQGNPDLIKAFEEDTVDDERKRKEEQDRLVSDAASLKEWAAQLEQQANEVERQQRDIGLGLLVVLSLLVVCVGLAGIVFTHKVAGPIYKMKRLLPQVGEGKLIVRERLRRGDELHDFFAAFEKMVDDLRHRKETEIATIDKALAKLEASEGDAHREGVAMLKSLRSEMREHVEG
;
A
#
# COMPACT_ATOMS: atom_id res chain seq x y z
N MET A 1 10.12 -74.43 45.70
CA MET A 1 10.35 -73.99 44.31
C MET A 1 9.15 -73.13 43.94
N SER A 2 9.28 -71.82 44.13
CA SER A 2 9.57 -70.85 43.05
C SER A 2 8.25 -70.37 42.44
N GLU A 3 7.94 -69.10 42.23
CA GLU A 3 8.58 -67.82 42.49
C GLU A 3 7.45 -66.78 42.32
N GLN A 4 7.47 -65.72 43.13
CA GLN A 4 6.67 -64.52 42.86
C GLN A 4 7.18 -63.87 41.57
N HIS A 5 6.27 -63.37 40.73
CA HIS A 5 6.59 -62.33 39.77
C HIS A 5 5.49 -61.27 39.76
N GLY A 6 5.89 -60.07 40.18
CA GLY A 6 5.11 -58.85 40.05
C GLY A 6 5.53 -58.02 38.84
N ALA A 7 4.60 -57.13 38.47
CA ALA A 7 4.71 -55.94 37.62
C ALA A 7 4.70 -56.15 36.08
N PRO A 8 4.41 -55.13 35.23
CA PRO A 8 3.95 -53.74 35.48
C PRO A 8 2.79 -53.19 34.60
N SER A 9 2.10 -52.17 35.13
CA SER A 9 1.71 -50.85 34.60
C SER A 9 1.30 -50.56 33.12
N THR A 10 0.25 -49.71 33.01
CA THR A 10 -0.07 -48.70 31.93
C THR A 10 -0.72 -49.24 30.63
N ARG A 11 -1.76 -48.66 30.01
CA ARG A 11 -2.06 -47.24 29.71
C ARG A 11 -3.57 -46.95 29.54
N SER A 12 -4.09 -46.01 30.34
CA SER A 12 -5.31 -45.24 30.06
C SER A 12 -5.04 -44.21 28.96
N GLY A 13 -5.98 -44.08 28.02
CA GLY A 13 -6.39 -42.82 27.38
C GLY A 13 -5.34 -42.02 26.62
N SER A 14 -5.30 -42.18 25.31
CA SER A 14 -4.82 -41.12 24.41
C SER A 14 -6.01 -40.31 23.89
N SER A 15 -6.48 -39.34 24.68
CA SER A 15 -7.30 -38.25 24.13
C SER A 15 -6.38 -37.26 23.42
N PRO A 16 -6.62 -36.91 22.14
CA PRO A 16 -5.87 -35.87 21.47
C PRO A 16 -6.15 -34.53 22.15
N ARG A 17 -5.08 -33.82 22.53
CA ARG A 17 -5.13 -32.48 23.11
C ARG A 17 -5.97 -31.57 22.22
N GLY A 18 -7.00 -30.97 22.82
CA GLY A 18 -7.77 -29.90 22.24
C GLY A 18 -6.84 -28.81 21.71
N ARG A 19 -6.98 -28.53 20.42
CA ARG A 19 -6.33 -27.42 19.73
C ARG A 19 -6.98 -26.15 20.27
N ASP A 20 -6.33 -25.47 21.21
CA ASP A 20 -6.79 -24.17 21.72
C ASP A 20 -6.97 -23.20 20.55
N GLN A 21 -8.22 -23.03 20.12
CA GLN A 21 -8.61 -21.98 19.19
C GLN A 21 -8.48 -20.65 19.94
N ARG A 22 -7.29 -20.06 19.85
CA ARG A 22 -7.01 -18.73 20.38
C ARG A 22 -7.77 -17.72 19.53
N SER A 23 -8.96 -17.38 20.01
CA SER A 23 -9.86 -16.39 19.45
C SER A 23 -9.11 -15.09 19.11
N ALA A 24 -9.18 -14.69 17.84
CA ALA A 24 -8.65 -13.43 17.31
C ALA A 24 -9.22 -12.18 18.03
N LYS A 25 -10.27 -12.34 18.85
CA LYS A 25 -10.85 -11.27 19.66
C LYS A 25 -9.92 -10.72 20.74
N ASN A 26 -8.84 -11.44 21.10
CA ASN A 26 -7.87 -10.99 22.10
C ASN A 26 -6.70 -10.14 21.54
N TYR A 27 -6.76 -9.70 20.28
CA TYR A 27 -5.67 -8.88 19.70
C TYR A 27 -5.70 -7.41 20.17
N LEU A 28 -6.85 -6.93 20.65
CA LEU A 28 -7.07 -5.55 21.07
C LEU A 28 -7.01 -5.42 22.61
N ILE A 29 -5.91 -5.85 23.23
CA ILE A 29 -5.70 -5.69 24.69
C ILE A 29 -5.60 -4.19 25.06
N ASP A 30 -5.10 -3.35 24.14
CA ASP A 30 -4.93 -1.91 24.41
C ASP A 30 -5.27 -1.04 23.18
N ARG A 31 -6.59 -0.84 22.95
CA ARG A 31 -7.12 -0.12 21.77
C ARG A 31 -6.56 1.30 21.64
N ARG A 32 -6.37 2.02 22.75
CA ARG A 32 -5.95 3.43 22.70
C ARG A 32 -4.51 3.58 22.22
N PHE A 33 -3.61 2.72 22.69
CA PHE A 33 -2.22 2.74 22.26
C PHE A 33 -2.11 2.28 20.79
N GLN A 34 -2.74 1.15 20.45
CA GLN A 34 -2.69 0.60 19.10
C GLN A 34 -3.26 1.56 18.05
N LEU A 35 -4.42 2.18 18.30
CA LEU A 35 -5.04 3.10 17.36
C LEU A 35 -4.25 4.40 17.20
N LYS A 36 -3.58 4.90 18.25
CA LYS A 36 -2.79 6.13 18.16
C LYS A 36 -1.60 5.98 17.21
N TYR A 37 -0.83 4.91 17.38
CA TYR A 37 0.37 4.66 16.55
C TYR A 37 0.03 4.10 15.18
N THR A 38 -0.94 3.18 15.10
CA THR A 38 -1.43 2.70 13.80
C THR A 38 -2.05 3.84 13.01
N GLY A 39 -2.83 4.71 13.65
CA GLY A 39 -3.42 5.89 13.01
C GLY A 39 -2.36 6.89 12.53
N LEU A 40 -1.31 7.14 13.32
CA LEU A 40 -0.16 7.95 12.89
C LEU A 40 0.54 7.33 11.67
N LEU A 41 0.78 6.02 11.70
CA LEU A 41 1.46 5.29 10.64
C LEU A 41 0.64 5.28 9.34
N VAL A 42 -0.68 5.04 9.44
CA VAL A 42 -1.62 5.18 8.31
C VAL A 42 -1.69 6.63 7.82
N GLY A 43 -1.68 7.62 8.72
CA GLY A 43 -1.65 9.03 8.35
C GLY A 43 -0.43 9.41 7.53
N ILE A 44 0.76 8.97 7.96
CA ILE A 44 2.01 9.15 7.19
C ILE A 44 1.91 8.42 5.85
N ALA A 45 1.40 7.19 5.82
CA ALA A 45 1.22 6.43 4.59
C ALA A 45 0.26 7.12 3.62
N LEU A 46 -0.82 7.74 4.12
CA LEU A 46 -1.76 8.53 3.32
C LEU A 46 -1.09 9.77 2.74
N VAL A 47 -0.29 10.50 3.53
CA VAL A 47 0.46 11.67 3.04
C VAL A 47 1.45 11.27 1.96
N LEU A 48 2.23 10.19 2.19
CA LEU A 48 3.17 9.67 1.20
C LEU A 48 2.44 9.19 -0.07
N SER A 49 1.31 8.49 0.09
CA SER A 49 0.50 8.02 -1.03
C SER A 49 -0.10 9.18 -1.83
N ALA A 50 -0.56 10.24 -1.16
CA ALA A 50 -1.05 11.45 -1.80
C ALA A 50 0.06 12.18 -2.55
N ALA A 51 1.24 12.35 -1.95
CA ALA A 51 2.39 12.96 -2.60
C ALA A 51 2.82 12.17 -3.85
N LEU A 52 2.95 10.85 -3.73
CA LEU A 52 3.28 9.98 -4.86
C LEU A 52 2.20 10.02 -5.94
N GLY A 53 0.93 10.01 -5.53
CA GLY A 53 -0.23 10.13 -6.41
C GLY A 53 -0.23 11.45 -7.19
N LEU A 54 0.08 12.57 -6.54
CA LEU A 54 0.20 13.88 -7.19
C LEU A 54 1.37 13.92 -8.19
N ILE A 55 2.53 13.36 -7.84
CA ILE A 55 3.69 13.27 -8.74
C ILE A 55 3.36 12.43 -9.97
N LEU A 56 2.74 11.26 -9.78
CA LEU A 56 2.33 10.39 -10.88
C LEU A 56 1.23 11.02 -11.71
N TRP A 57 0.26 11.69 -11.09
CA TRP A 57 -0.80 12.42 -11.79
C TRP A 57 -0.25 13.55 -12.65
N SER A 58 0.68 14.35 -12.11
CA SER A 58 1.29 15.47 -12.85
C SER A 58 2.21 15.01 -13.98
N THR A 59 2.86 13.86 -13.84
CA THR A 59 3.68 13.26 -14.91
C THR A 59 2.79 12.64 -15.98
N SER A 60 1.74 11.91 -15.56
CA SER A 60 0.76 11.28 -16.44
C SER A 60 0.00 12.34 -17.24
N SER A 61 -0.44 13.42 -16.62
CA SER A 61 -1.19 14.48 -17.30
C SER A 61 -0.39 15.14 -18.41
N GLN A 62 0.92 15.36 -18.24
CA GLN A 62 1.77 15.96 -19.27
C GLN A 62 1.91 15.09 -20.53
N VAL A 63 2.23 13.81 -20.35
CA VAL A 63 2.38 12.86 -21.47
C VAL A 63 1.06 12.66 -22.21
N ILE A 64 -0.03 12.64 -21.47
CA ILE A 64 -1.36 12.39 -21.97
C ILE A 64 -1.94 13.62 -22.68
N GLU A 65 -1.65 14.83 -22.19
CA GLU A 65 -2.05 16.06 -22.86
C GLU A 65 -1.35 16.21 -24.21
N GLN A 66 -0.07 15.83 -24.30
CA GLN A 66 0.65 15.76 -25.57
C GLN A 66 -0.03 14.79 -26.55
N SER A 67 -0.40 13.60 -26.07
CA SER A 67 -1.10 12.59 -26.88
C SER A 67 -2.47 13.08 -27.38
N ARG A 68 -3.28 13.71 -26.50
CA ARG A 68 -4.58 14.30 -26.88
C ARG A 68 -4.42 15.44 -27.89
N LYS A 69 -3.40 16.29 -27.73
CA LYS A 69 -3.12 17.39 -28.68
C LYS A 69 -2.71 16.84 -30.06
N ALA A 70 -1.87 15.81 -30.09
CA ALA A 70 -1.45 15.16 -31.33
C ALA A 70 -2.65 14.54 -32.08
N VAL A 71 -3.52 13.82 -31.38
CA VAL A 71 -4.74 13.23 -31.96
C VAL A 71 -5.67 14.32 -32.51
N LYS A 72 -5.92 15.39 -31.73
CA LYS A 72 -6.75 16.53 -32.18
C LYS A 72 -6.16 17.22 -33.40
N GLN A 73 -4.84 17.43 -33.43
CA GLN A 73 -4.16 18.03 -34.58
C GLN A 73 -4.26 17.13 -35.82
N GLY A 74 -4.12 15.82 -35.65
CA GLY A 74 -4.34 14.83 -36.71
C GLY A 74 -5.75 14.89 -37.28
N GLN A 75 -6.78 14.91 -36.41
CA GLN A 75 -8.19 15.02 -36.83
C GLN A 75 -8.47 16.29 -37.63
N VAL A 76 -7.94 17.44 -37.20
CA VAL A 76 -8.08 18.70 -37.94
C VAL A 76 -7.35 18.65 -39.29
N THR A 77 -6.19 18.00 -39.35
CA THR A 77 -5.42 17.85 -40.59
C THR A 77 -6.17 16.99 -41.60
N VAL A 78 -6.75 15.88 -41.13
CA VAL A 78 -7.58 15.00 -41.95
C VAL A 78 -8.84 15.73 -42.44
N GLN A 79 -9.51 16.49 -41.58
CA GLN A 79 -10.68 17.28 -41.98
C GLN A 79 -10.34 18.32 -43.06
N LYS A 80 -9.25 19.07 -42.87
CA LYS A 80 -8.77 20.03 -43.89
C LYS A 80 -8.40 19.32 -45.20
N GLY A 81 -7.74 18.17 -45.13
CA GLY A 81 -7.42 17.35 -46.30
C GLY A 81 -8.68 16.92 -47.05
N GLN A 82 -9.70 16.45 -46.34
CA GLN A 82 -10.97 16.04 -46.94
C GLN A 82 -11.70 17.22 -47.61
N GLU A 83 -11.65 18.41 -47.00
CA GLU A 83 -12.19 19.63 -47.63
C GLU A 83 -11.42 20.02 -48.89
N THR A 84 -10.09 19.96 -48.87
CA THR A 84 -9.25 20.22 -50.06
C THR A 84 -9.59 19.25 -51.18
N VAL A 85 -9.74 17.96 -50.88
CA VAL A 85 -10.11 16.95 -51.87
C VAL A 85 -11.51 17.21 -52.44
N LYS A 86 -12.49 17.53 -51.59
CA LYS A 86 -13.86 17.89 -52.03
C LYS A 86 -13.85 19.13 -52.93
N ARG A 87 -13.09 20.16 -52.58
CA ARG A 87 -12.94 21.37 -53.42
C ARG A 87 -12.29 21.04 -54.76
N GLY A 88 -11.24 20.21 -54.77
CA GLY A 88 -10.61 19.73 -56.00
C GLY A 88 -11.59 19.01 -56.91
N GLN A 89 -12.41 18.10 -56.36
CA GLN A 89 -13.45 17.39 -57.10
C GLN A 89 -14.50 18.35 -57.70
N GLN A 90 -14.93 19.37 -56.94
CA GLN A 90 -15.85 20.39 -57.45
C GLN A 90 -15.26 21.21 -58.61
N VAL A 91 -13.97 21.57 -58.53
CA VAL A 91 -13.28 22.29 -59.60
C VAL A 91 -13.19 21.43 -60.87
N LEU A 92 -12.88 20.14 -60.73
CA LEU A 92 -12.86 19.20 -61.86
C LEU A 92 -14.24 19.04 -62.51
N GLU A 93 -15.31 19.00 -61.71
CA GLU A 93 -16.69 18.92 -62.19
C GLU A 93 -17.12 20.19 -62.93
N ILE A 94 -16.83 21.37 -62.38
CA ILE A 94 -17.08 22.66 -63.04
C ILE A 94 -16.34 22.74 -64.37
N SER A 95 -15.06 22.35 -64.37
CA SER A 95 -14.23 22.34 -65.58
C SER A 95 -14.83 21.41 -66.64
N ARG A 96 -15.27 20.22 -66.26
CA ARG A 96 -15.94 19.27 -67.17
C ARG A 96 -17.23 19.85 -67.77
N ASN A 97 -18.05 20.50 -66.95
CA ASN A 97 -19.30 21.12 -67.40
C ASN A 97 -19.02 22.29 -68.34
N LEU A 98 -18.00 23.10 -68.05
CA LEU A 98 -17.57 24.21 -68.90
C LEU A 98 -17.05 23.70 -70.26
N THR A 99 -16.16 22.70 -70.29
CA THR A 99 -15.69 22.09 -71.54
C THR A 99 -16.85 21.55 -72.38
N THR A 100 -17.85 20.92 -71.74
CA THR A 100 -19.05 20.42 -72.43
C THR A 100 -19.89 21.56 -73.03
N ALA A 101 -20.06 22.66 -72.29
CA ALA A 101 -20.79 23.83 -72.78
C ALA A 101 -20.07 24.51 -73.96
N VAL A 102 -18.74 24.68 -73.87
CA VAL A 102 -17.92 25.24 -74.95
C VAL A 102 -17.95 24.33 -76.18
N ARG A 103 -17.89 23.01 -76.01
CA ARG A 103 -18.04 22.03 -77.10
C ARG A 103 -19.33 22.25 -77.88
N MET A 104 -20.46 22.36 -77.18
CA MET A 104 -21.76 22.59 -77.81
C MET A 104 -21.82 23.92 -78.59
N ASP A 105 -21.14 24.97 -78.12
CA ASP A 105 -21.09 26.26 -78.81
C ASP A 105 -20.18 26.21 -80.06
N VAL A 106 -19.02 25.57 -79.97
CA VAL A 106 -18.10 25.36 -81.10
C VAL A 106 -18.76 24.53 -82.21
N GLU A 107 -19.46 23.44 -81.85
CA GLU A 107 -20.23 22.62 -82.78
C GLU A 107 -21.35 23.42 -83.47
N ARG A 108 -21.99 24.35 -82.75
CA ARG A 108 -23.05 25.21 -83.29
C ARG A 108 -22.54 26.24 -84.31
N GLN A 109 -21.31 26.73 -84.14
CA GLN A 109 -20.71 27.71 -85.06
C GLN A 109 -20.27 27.09 -86.40
N GLY A 110 -20.08 25.77 -86.47
CA GLY A 110 -19.89 25.02 -87.72
C GLY A 110 -18.56 25.27 -88.45
N ASN A 111 -17.56 25.87 -87.81
CA ASN A 111 -16.23 26.09 -88.40
C ASN A 111 -15.34 24.84 -88.22
N PRO A 112 -14.94 24.15 -89.31
CA PRO A 112 -14.22 22.88 -89.24
C PRO A 112 -12.81 22.98 -88.65
N ASP A 113 -12.16 24.14 -88.75
CA ASP A 113 -10.81 24.33 -88.21
C ASP A 113 -10.83 24.54 -86.68
N LEU A 114 -11.86 25.23 -86.17
CA LEU A 114 -12.06 25.42 -84.72
C LEU A 114 -12.46 24.13 -84.01
N ILE A 115 -13.29 23.30 -84.66
CA ILE A 115 -13.71 21.99 -84.11
C ILE A 115 -12.49 21.09 -83.92
N LYS A 116 -11.61 21.00 -84.93
CA LYS A 116 -10.38 20.17 -84.84
C LYS A 116 -9.41 20.67 -83.77
N ALA A 117 -9.15 21.97 -83.70
CA ALA A 117 -8.25 22.54 -82.70
C ALA A 117 -8.79 22.34 -81.28
N PHE A 118 -10.10 22.44 -81.09
CA PHE A 118 -10.76 22.18 -79.81
C PHE A 118 -10.75 20.69 -79.44
N GLU A 119 -10.98 19.79 -80.39
CA GLU A 119 -10.88 18.35 -80.15
C GLU A 119 -9.48 17.94 -79.67
N GLU A 120 -8.42 18.46 -80.29
CA GLU A 120 -7.03 18.20 -79.87
C GLU A 120 -6.76 18.69 -78.43
N ASP A 121 -7.19 19.91 -78.09
CA ASP A 121 -7.04 20.49 -76.74
C ASP A 121 -7.86 19.73 -75.67
N THR A 122 -9.09 19.32 -76.01
CA THR A 122 -9.94 18.55 -75.08
C THR A 122 -9.37 17.18 -74.72
N VAL A 123 -8.67 16.51 -75.63
CA VAL A 123 -8.03 15.21 -75.36
C VAL A 123 -6.93 15.33 -74.31
N ASP A 124 -6.09 16.35 -74.44
CA ASP A 124 -5.00 16.60 -73.49
C ASP A 124 -5.53 17.04 -72.11
N ASP A 125 -6.58 17.84 -72.07
CA ASP A 125 -7.24 18.28 -70.83
C ASP A 125 -8.05 17.17 -70.15
N GLU A 126 -8.70 16.27 -70.91
CA GLU A 126 -9.33 15.07 -70.37
C GLU A 126 -8.31 14.15 -69.70
N ARG A 127 -7.13 13.96 -70.31
CA ARG A 127 -6.04 13.18 -69.72
C ARG A 127 -5.60 13.78 -68.37
N LYS A 128 -5.29 15.08 -68.33
CA LYS A 128 -4.86 15.77 -67.09
C LYS A 128 -5.92 15.67 -65.98
N ARG A 129 -7.19 15.93 -66.30
CA ARG A 129 -8.29 15.86 -65.32
C ARG A 129 -8.48 14.44 -64.79
N LYS A 130 -8.31 13.42 -65.63
CA LYS A 130 -8.38 12.01 -65.20
C LYS A 130 -7.25 11.67 -64.24
N GLU A 131 -6.02 12.08 -64.55
CA GLU A 131 -4.87 11.91 -63.66
C GLU A 131 -5.08 12.61 -62.30
N GLU A 132 -5.60 13.83 -62.32
CA GLU A 132 -5.90 14.60 -61.11
C GLU A 132 -7.05 13.98 -60.30
N GLN A 133 -8.10 13.49 -60.97
CA GLN A 133 -9.18 12.75 -60.34
C GLN A 133 -8.66 11.49 -59.64
N ASP A 134 -7.79 10.71 -60.30
CA ASP A 134 -7.22 9.49 -59.73
C ASP A 134 -6.35 9.81 -58.50
N ARG A 135 -5.59 10.92 -58.53
CA ARG A 135 -4.84 11.42 -57.36
C ARG A 135 -5.77 11.79 -56.20
N LEU A 136 -6.82 12.58 -56.46
CA LEU A 136 -7.78 13.00 -55.44
C LEU A 136 -8.53 11.81 -54.82
N VAL A 137 -8.81 10.76 -55.58
CA VAL A 137 -9.42 9.52 -55.08
C VAL A 137 -8.45 8.77 -54.17
N SER A 138 -7.18 8.67 -54.55
CA SER A 138 -6.13 8.07 -53.70
C SER A 138 -5.93 8.86 -52.40
N ASP A 139 -5.91 10.19 -52.49
CA ASP A 139 -5.78 11.08 -51.33
C ASP A 139 -7.01 10.97 -50.41
N ALA A 140 -8.22 10.88 -50.98
CA ALA A 140 -9.44 10.63 -50.20
C ALA A 140 -9.37 9.29 -49.43
N ALA A 141 -8.87 8.24 -50.08
CA ALA A 141 -8.76 6.91 -49.49
C ALA A 141 -7.77 6.90 -48.32
N SER A 142 -6.57 7.46 -48.52
CA SER A 142 -5.54 7.55 -47.48
C SER A 142 -5.97 8.41 -46.30
N LEU A 143 -6.64 9.54 -46.54
CA LEU A 143 -7.20 10.39 -45.48
C LEU A 143 -8.27 9.67 -44.67
N LYS A 144 -9.09 8.82 -45.31
CA LYS A 144 -10.11 8.02 -44.62
C LYS A 144 -9.48 6.94 -43.74
N GLU A 145 -8.44 6.27 -44.21
CA GLU A 145 -7.68 5.30 -43.41
C GLU A 145 -7.01 5.98 -42.21
N TRP A 146 -6.38 7.13 -42.42
CA TRP A 146 -5.77 7.90 -41.35
C TRP A 146 -6.79 8.39 -40.32
N ALA A 147 -7.99 8.81 -40.76
CA ALA A 147 -9.10 9.16 -39.88
C ALA A 147 -9.48 7.99 -38.96
N ALA A 148 -9.66 6.80 -39.52
CA ALA A 148 -10.03 5.60 -38.77
C ALA A 148 -8.95 5.22 -37.74
N GLN A 149 -7.67 5.35 -38.10
CA GLN A 149 -6.56 5.10 -37.18
C GLN A 149 -6.53 6.11 -36.03
N LEU A 150 -6.74 7.40 -36.31
CA LEU A 150 -6.78 8.45 -35.28
C LEU A 150 -7.95 8.26 -34.31
N GLU A 151 -9.12 7.83 -34.79
CA GLU A 151 -10.26 7.50 -33.92
C GLU A 151 -9.96 6.31 -33.01
N GLN A 152 -9.30 5.27 -33.53
CA GLN A 152 -8.86 4.13 -32.72
C GLN A 152 -7.83 4.56 -31.66
N GLN A 153 -6.84 5.37 -32.04
CA GLN A 153 -5.86 5.92 -31.09
C GLN A 153 -6.51 6.80 -30.04
N ALA A 154 -7.49 7.64 -30.41
CA ALA A 154 -8.22 8.48 -29.46
C ALA A 154 -8.90 7.63 -28.38
N ASN A 155 -9.64 6.60 -28.80
CA ASN A 155 -10.35 5.70 -27.89
C ASN A 155 -9.39 4.91 -26.98
N GLU A 156 -8.26 4.47 -27.52
CA GLU A 156 -7.23 3.76 -26.76
C GLU A 156 -6.61 4.67 -25.69
N VAL A 157 -6.29 5.92 -26.02
CA VAL A 157 -5.76 6.90 -25.05
C VAL A 157 -6.77 7.17 -23.94
N GLU A 158 -8.07 7.25 -24.23
CA GLU A 158 -9.10 7.46 -23.20
C GLU A 158 -9.31 6.24 -22.30
N ARG A 159 -9.18 5.02 -22.84
CA ARG A 159 -9.22 3.80 -22.03
C ARG A 159 -8.00 3.66 -21.15
N GLN A 160 -6.81 3.84 -21.72
CA GLN A 160 -5.54 3.82 -20.99
C GLN A 160 -5.54 4.84 -19.84
N GLN A 161 -6.12 6.03 -20.05
CA GLN A 161 -6.31 7.02 -18.98
C GLN A 161 -7.10 6.46 -17.79
N ARG A 162 -8.26 5.85 -18.06
CA ARG A 162 -9.13 5.30 -17.01
C ARG A 162 -8.45 4.14 -16.30
N ASP A 163 -7.82 3.25 -17.05
CA ASP A 163 -7.18 2.06 -16.50
C ASP A 163 -5.95 2.40 -15.65
N ILE A 164 -5.12 3.35 -16.09
CA ILE A 164 -4.00 3.87 -15.31
C ILE A 164 -4.50 4.54 -14.03
N GLY A 165 -5.54 5.39 -14.13
CA GLY A 165 -6.12 6.08 -12.98
C GLY A 165 -6.71 5.12 -11.93
N LEU A 166 -7.49 4.13 -12.38
CA LEU A 166 -8.07 3.09 -11.52
C LEU A 166 -6.98 2.18 -10.93
N GLY A 167 -6.02 1.75 -11.74
CA GLY A 167 -4.89 0.92 -11.31
C GLY A 167 -4.05 1.62 -10.25
N LEU A 168 -3.74 2.90 -10.45
CA LEU A 168 -3.02 3.73 -9.48
C LEU A 168 -3.80 3.84 -8.16
N LEU A 169 -5.10 4.12 -8.23
CA LEU A 169 -5.95 4.22 -7.04
C LEU A 169 -5.99 2.90 -6.27
N VAL A 170 -6.14 1.77 -6.98
CA VAL A 170 -6.15 0.43 -6.37
C VAL A 170 -4.82 0.13 -5.69
N VAL A 171 -3.69 0.39 -6.36
CA VAL A 171 -2.35 0.13 -5.80
C VAL A 171 -2.07 1.00 -4.57
N LEU A 172 -2.36 2.29 -4.63
CA LEU A 172 -2.18 3.20 -3.49
C LEU A 172 -3.10 2.83 -2.32
N SER A 173 -4.34 2.47 -2.60
CA SER A 173 -5.29 2.03 -1.56
C SER A 173 -4.82 0.73 -0.90
N LEU A 174 -4.38 -0.24 -1.70
CA LEU A 174 -3.82 -1.49 -1.21
C LEU A 174 -2.59 -1.25 -0.33
N LEU A 175 -1.69 -0.36 -0.75
CA LEU A 175 -0.51 0.02 0.02
C LEU A 175 -0.91 0.56 1.41
N VAL A 176 -1.85 1.51 1.47
CA VAL A 176 -2.34 2.07 2.74
C VAL A 176 -2.95 0.98 3.64
N VAL A 177 -3.73 0.07 3.06
CA VAL A 177 -4.33 -1.06 3.80
C VAL A 177 -3.25 -2.01 4.33
N CYS A 178 -2.30 -2.43 3.50
CA CYS A 178 -1.19 -3.29 3.90
C CYS A 178 -0.36 -2.65 5.02
N VAL A 179 -0.07 -1.36 4.90
CA VAL A 179 0.67 -0.60 5.89
C VAL A 179 -0.11 -0.49 7.20
N GLY A 180 -1.43 -0.24 7.14
CA GLY A 180 -2.29 -0.25 8.33
C GLY A 180 -2.34 -1.61 9.02
N LEU A 181 -2.51 -2.70 8.26
CA LEU A 181 -2.50 -4.07 8.80
C LEU A 181 -1.14 -4.42 9.44
N ALA A 182 -0.04 -4.08 8.78
CA ALA A 182 1.31 -4.24 9.32
C ALA A 182 1.49 -3.44 10.62
N GLY A 183 0.99 -2.21 10.67
CA GLY A 183 0.98 -1.37 11.87
C GLY A 183 0.24 -2.00 13.04
N ILE A 184 -0.94 -2.60 12.79
CA ILE A 184 -1.70 -3.32 13.83
C ILE A 184 -0.91 -4.52 14.35
N VAL A 185 -0.34 -5.33 13.46
CA VAL A 185 0.44 -6.52 13.84
C VAL A 185 1.67 -6.12 14.66
N PHE A 186 2.41 -5.11 14.22
CA PHE A 186 3.58 -4.60 14.93
C PHE A 186 3.19 -4.03 16.29
N THR A 187 2.15 -3.20 16.36
CA THR A 187 1.75 -2.59 17.63
C THR A 187 1.22 -3.62 18.63
N HIS A 188 0.66 -4.74 18.17
CA HIS A 188 0.28 -5.83 19.08
C HIS A 188 1.48 -6.48 19.77
N LYS A 189 2.58 -6.73 19.03
CA LYS A 189 3.81 -7.32 19.58
C LYS A 189 4.48 -6.45 20.64
N VAL A 190 4.27 -5.14 20.57
CA VAL A 190 4.88 -4.16 21.48
C VAL A 190 3.94 -3.79 22.64
N ALA A 191 2.65 -3.55 22.36
CA ALA A 191 1.70 -3.05 23.37
C ALA A 191 1.45 -4.04 24.51
N GLY A 192 1.40 -5.35 24.23
CA GLY A 192 1.17 -6.38 25.24
C GLY A 192 2.21 -6.36 26.36
N PRO A 193 3.51 -6.48 26.05
CA PRO A 193 4.57 -6.36 27.04
C PRO A 193 4.62 -5.02 27.77
N ILE A 194 4.40 -3.89 27.07
CA ILE A 194 4.37 -2.56 27.70
C ILE A 194 3.28 -2.50 28.76
N TYR A 195 2.08 -3.01 28.45
CA TYR A 195 0.98 -3.03 29.40
C TYR A 195 1.31 -3.85 30.64
N LYS A 196 1.93 -5.03 30.47
CA LYS A 196 2.42 -5.84 31.60
C LYS A 196 3.45 -5.09 32.44
N MET A 197 4.40 -4.42 31.79
CA MET A 197 5.44 -3.67 32.49
C MET A 197 4.88 -2.51 33.30
N LYS A 198 3.90 -1.79 32.76
CA LYS A 198 3.20 -0.73 33.49
C LYS A 198 2.53 -1.24 34.78
N ARG A 199 2.15 -2.51 34.85
CA ARG A 199 1.60 -3.15 36.06
C ARG A 199 2.68 -3.64 37.02
N LEU A 200 3.78 -4.20 36.52
CA LEU A 200 4.84 -4.80 37.33
C LEU A 200 5.79 -3.75 37.94
N LEU A 201 6.07 -2.66 37.23
CA LEU A 201 6.96 -1.59 37.70
C LEU A 201 6.51 -0.97 39.04
N PRO A 202 5.23 -0.57 39.23
CA PRO A 202 4.76 -0.07 40.52
C PRO A 202 4.86 -1.10 41.64
N GLN A 203 4.60 -2.39 41.36
CA GLN A 203 4.68 -3.45 42.37
C GLN A 203 6.11 -3.62 42.91
N VAL A 204 7.10 -3.58 42.02
CA VAL A 204 8.51 -3.58 42.42
C VAL A 204 8.86 -2.30 43.20
N GLY A 205 8.29 -1.15 42.82
CA GLY A 205 8.44 0.11 43.56
C GLY A 205 7.82 0.09 44.96
N GLU A 206 6.73 -0.66 45.17
CA GLU A 206 6.13 -0.92 46.48
C GLU A 206 6.93 -1.96 47.31
N GLY A 207 8.02 -2.50 46.75
CA GLY A 207 8.86 -3.50 47.41
C GLY A 207 8.36 -4.94 47.26
N LYS A 208 7.32 -5.21 46.46
CA LYS A 208 6.86 -6.56 46.13
C LYS A 208 7.77 -7.16 45.06
N LEU A 209 8.73 -7.97 45.47
CA LEU A 209 9.79 -8.46 44.57
C LEU A 209 9.43 -9.78 43.88
N ILE A 210 8.15 -10.12 43.71
CA ILE A 210 7.73 -11.40 43.11
C ILE A 210 7.31 -11.21 41.66
N VAL A 211 8.21 -11.54 40.73
CA VAL A 211 7.88 -11.63 39.30
C VAL A 211 7.77 -13.11 38.93
N ARG A 212 6.54 -13.66 38.98
CA ARG A 212 6.23 -15.04 38.53
C ARG A 212 5.77 -15.09 37.07
N GLU A 213 5.73 -13.96 36.38
CA GLU A 213 5.24 -13.87 35.00
C GLU A 213 6.37 -13.89 33.99
N ARG A 214 6.28 -14.77 32.97
CA ARG A 214 7.17 -14.73 31.81
C ARG A 214 6.52 -14.04 30.62
N LEU A 215 7.33 -13.34 29.83
CA LEU A 215 6.89 -12.75 28.57
C LEU A 215 6.66 -13.83 27.49
N ARG A 216 5.76 -13.56 26.53
CA ARG A 216 5.48 -14.49 25.42
C ARG A 216 6.68 -14.55 24.47
N ARG A 217 7.05 -15.75 23.99
CA ARG A 217 8.08 -15.90 22.95
C ARG A 217 7.58 -15.26 21.65
N GLY A 218 8.30 -14.25 21.13
CA GLY A 218 7.99 -13.56 19.87
C GLY A 218 7.62 -12.07 20.00
N ASP A 219 7.62 -11.53 21.22
CA ASP A 219 7.43 -10.10 21.48
C ASP A 219 8.76 -9.33 21.38
N GLU A 220 8.74 -8.10 20.88
CA GLU A 220 9.95 -7.28 20.66
C GLU A 220 10.67 -6.88 21.97
N LEU A 221 9.95 -6.93 23.10
CA LEU A 221 10.45 -6.49 24.42
C LEU A 221 11.02 -7.62 25.27
N HIS A 222 11.41 -8.74 24.64
CA HIS A 222 11.93 -9.90 25.37
C HIS A 222 13.22 -9.59 26.13
N ASP A 223 14.20 -8.93 25.48
CA ASP A 223 15.49 -8.60 26.10
C ASP A 223 15.34 -7.56 27.21
N PHE A 224 14.45 -6.59 27.02
CA PHE A 224 14.08 -5.63 28.06
C PHE A 224 13.48 -6.33 29.28
N PHE A 225 12.58 -7.30 29.06
CA PHE A 225 11.97 -8.06 30.15
C PHE A 225 12.98 -8.94 30.88
N ALA A 226 13.91 -9.57 30.16
CA ALA A 226 14.99 -10.34 30.76
C ALA A 226 15.92 -9.47 31.63
N ALA A 227 16.24 -8.24 31.17
CA ALA A 227 16.99 -7.28 31.97
C ALA A 227 16.21 -6.83 33.21
N PHE A 228 14.89 -6.63 33.09
CA PHE A 228 14.00 -6.31 34.22
C PHE A 228 13.92 -7.46 35.24
N GLU A 229 13.74 -8.71 34.79
CA GLU A 229 13.73 -9.90 35.67
C GLU A 229 15.03 -9.98 36.46
N LYS A 230 16.18 -9.83 35.78
CA LYS A 230 17.49 -9.84 36.44
C LYS A 230 17.62 -8.74 37.50
N MET A 231 17.15 -7.53 37.21
CA MET A 231 17.16 -6.43 38.18
C MET A 231 16.33 -6.76 39.43
N VAL A 232 15.14 -7.33 39.25
CA VAL A 232 14.27 -7.71 40.38
C VAL A 232 14.88 -8.84 41.21
N ASP A 233 15.49 -9.83 40.55
CA ASP A 233 16.18 -10.91 41.25
C ASP A 233 17.40 -10.39 42.03
N ASP A 234 18.19 -9.47 41.46
CA ASP A 234 19.31 -8.83 42.17
C ASP A 234 18.82 -8.02 43.39
N LEU A 235 17.70 -7.31 43.28
CA LEU A 235 17.08 -6.60 44.41
C LEU A 235 16.59 -7.56 45.49
N ARG A 236 15.97 -8.68 45.09
CA ARG A 236 15.52 -9.71 46.03
C ARG A 236 16.72 -10.30 46.78
N HIS A 237 17.78 -10.63 46.06
CA HIS A 237 18.96 -11.24 46.67
C HIS A 237 19.67 -10.30 47.67
N ARG A 238 19.71 -8.99 47.36
CA ARG A 238 20.18 -7.96 48.31
C ARG A 238 19.31 -7.92 49.57
N LYS A 239 17.98 -7.92 49.41
CA LYS A 239 17.04 -7.92 50.54
C LYS A 239 17.16 -9.18 51.40
N GLU A 240 17.30 -10.35 50.80
CA GLU A 240 17.55 -11.61 51.51
C GLU A 240 18.86 -11.56 52.33
N THR A 241 19.91 -10.97 51.76
CA THR A 241 21.21 -10.80 52.45
C THR A 241 21.10 -9.84 53.64
N GLU A 242 20.35 -8.75 53.51
CA GLU A 242 20.06 -7.81 54.61
C GLU A 242 19.28 -8.52 55.74
N ILE A 243 18.22 -9.27 55.40
CA ILE A 243 17.42 -10.05 56.35
C ILE A 243 18.30 -11.07 57.09
N ALA A 244 19.17 -11.79 56.37
CA ALA A 244 20.09 -12.75 56.99
C ALA A 244 21.09 -12.10 57.95
N THR A 245 21.48 -10.84 57.70
CA THR A 245 22.34 -10.07 58.60
C THR A 245 21.58 -9.64 59.85
N ILE A 246 20.31 -9.23 59.71
CA ILE A 246 19.42 -8.92 60.85
C ILE A 246 19.17 -10.16 61.70
N ASP A 247 18.93 -11.32 61.09
CA ASP A 247 18.75 -12.60 61.79
C ASP A 247 19.99 -12.95 62.64
N LYS A 248 21.21 -12.75 62.11
CA LYS A 248 22.46 -12.94 62.87
C LYS A 248 22.62 -11.94 64.02
N ALA A 249 22.22 -10.68 63.81
CA ALA A 249 22.29 -9.65 64.85
C ALA A 249 21.32 -9.96 65.99
N LEU A 250 20.07 -10.31 65.66
CA LEU A 250 19.05 -10.74 66.63
C LEU A 250 19.54 -11.91 67.48
N ALA A 251 20.10 -12.96 66.86
CA ALA A 251 20.62 -14.13 67.59
C ALA A 251 21.72 -13.78 68.60
N LYS A 252 22.59 -12.80 68.28
CA LYS A 252 23.64 -12.34 69.21
C LYS A 252 23.09 -11.51 70.36
N LEU A 253 22.10 -10.66 70.08
CA LEU A 253 21.48 -9.78 71.08
C LEU A 253 20.60 -10.58 72.06
N GLU A 254 19.95 -11.64 71.60
CA GLU A 254 19.18 -12.56 72.45
C GLU A 254 20.07 -13.40 73.37
N ALA A 255 21.34 -13.62 73.00
CA ALA A 255 22.31 -14.35 73.80
C ALA A 255 22.98 -13.50 74.90
N SER A 256 22.84 -12.16 74.87
CA SER A 256 23.38 -11.25 75.87
C SER A 256 22.29 -10.78 76.85
N GLU A 257 22.42 -11.07 78.14
CA GLU A 257 21.45 -10.69 79.17
C GLU A 257 21.54 -9.18 79.53
N GLY A 258 20.48 -8.41 79.26
CA GLY A 258 20.34 -7.02 79.71
C GLY A 258 19.01 -6.37 79.32
N ASP A 259 18.33 -5.66 80.24
CA ASP A 259 16.97 -5.14 80.02
C ASP A 259 16.88 -4.02 78.96
N ALA A 260 17.98 -3.28 78.71
CA ALA A 260 18.06 -2.29 77.63
C ALA A 260 18.03 -2.93 76.21
N HIS A 261 18.19 -4.26 76.08
CA HIS A 261 18.12 -4.95 74.80
C HIS A 261 16.70 -5.23 74.32
N ARG A 262 15.70 -5.33 75.20
CA ARG A 262 14.38 -5.87 74.82
C ARG A 262 13.65 -5.00 73.78
N GLU A 263 13.77 -3.69 73.90
CA GLU A 263 13.11 -2.74 73.00
C GLU A 263 13.76 -2.72 71.60
N GLY A 264 15.10 -2.71 71.53
CA GLY A 264 15.83 -2.81 70.26
C GLY A 264 15.65 -4.16 69.56
N VAL A 265 15.56 -5.27 70.32
CA VAL A 265 15.26 -6.60 69.79
C VAL A 265 13.83 -6.66 69.24
N ALA A 266 12.85 -6.06 69.92
CA ALA A 266 11.48 -5.99 69.42
C ALA A 266 11.39 -5.19 68.12
N MET A 267 12.09 -4.05 68.02
CA MET A 267 12.14 -3.22 66.82
C MET A 267 12.78 -3.94 65.63
N LEU A 268 13.90 -4.66 65.85
CA LEU A 268 14.56 -5.46 64.81
C LEU A 268 13.71 -6.65 64.35
N LYS A 269 12.96 -7.29 65.27
CA LYS A 269 12.00 -8.35 64.91
C LYS A 269 10.87 -7.82 64.04
N SER A 270 10.34 -6.64 64.37
CA SER A 270 9.32 -5.97 63.56
C SER A 270 9.84 -5.65 62.16
N LEU A 271 11.03 -5.04 62.07
CA LEU A 271 11.67 -4.72 60.79
C LEU A 271 11.94 -5.98 59.95
N ARG A 272 12.41 -7.07 60.58
CA ARG A 272 12.59 -8.35 59.89
C ARG A 272 11.27 -8.89 59.32
N SER A 273 10.19 -8.81 60.10
CA SER A 273 8.88 -9.28 59.68
C SER A 273 8.39 -8.50 58.46
N GLU A 274 8.48 -7.17 58.50
CA GLU A 274 8.13 -6.29 57.39
C GLU A 274 8.99 -6.59 56.15
N MET A 275 10.31 -6.74 56.31
CA MET A 275 11.19 -7.08 55.18
C MET A 275 10.90 -8.46 54.57
N ARG A 276 10.51 -9.47 55.37
CA ARG A 276 10.12 -10.79 54.85
C ARG A 276 8.80 -10.75 54.10
N GLU A 277 7.82 -10.00 54.59
CA GLU A 277 6.51 -9.85 53.93
C GLU A 277 6.68 -9.29 52.50
N HIS A 278 7.56 -8.31 52.31
CA HIS A 278 7.86 -7.73 50.99
C HIS A 278 8.56 -8.71 50.01
N VAL A 279 9.31 -9.69 50.54
CA VAL A 279 10.03 -10.70 49.73
C VAL A 279 9.13 -11.91 49.40
N GLU A 280 8.29 -12.34 50.34
CA GLU A 280 7.48 -13.56 50.26
C GLU A 280 6.07 -13.34 49.68
N GLY A 281 5.55 -12.11 49.75
CA GLY A 281 4.34 -11.65 49.05
C GLY A 281 3.05 -11.78 49.84
#